data_AF-A0A811V8B9-F1
#
_entry.id   AF-A0A811V8B9-F1
#
_cell.length_a   1.000
_cell.length_b   1.000
_cell.length_c   1.000
_cell.angle_alpha   90.00
_cell.angle_beta   90.00
_cell.angle_gamma   90.00
#
_symmetry.space_group_name_H-M   'P 1'
#
loop_
_entity.id
_entity.type
_entity.pdbx_description
1 polymer ?
#
loop_
_entity_poly.entity_id
_entity_poly.type
_entity_poly.pdbx_seq_one_letter_code
_entity_poly.pdbx_strand_id
1 'polypeptide(L)'
;MKIIGRQRYINGTIKFTEDMASDHFSFQIELYSCPQGEKNFKLLPMGVPRTPICEGLKELFPKVLQASFIEGENTNFPFVPDEGLCPIPMGEYYIKNLEFDTDSWPNHIIRGLLKAKLTFFKDAINVGGGALIMRVEDRE
;
A
#
# COMPACT_ATOMS: atom_id res chain seq x y z
N MET A 1 6.80 -7.68 -8.12
CA MET A 1 5.56 -7.12 -8.70
C MET A 1 5.84 -6.59 -10.10
N LYS A 2 4.88 -6.68 -11.01
CA LYS A 2 4.98 -6.25 -12.41
C LYS A 2 3.67 -5.56 -12.82
N ILE A 3 3.79 -4.52 -13.64
CA ILE A 3 2.64 -3.86 -14.27
C ILE A 3 2.29 -4.59 -15.58
N ILE A 4 1.01 -4.86 -15.81
CA ILE A 4 0.50 -5.58 -16.99
C ILE A 4 -0.28 -4.65 -17.91
N GLY A 5 0.09 -4.67 -19.19
CA GLY A 5 -0.66 -4.06 -20.28
C GLY A 5 -0.77 -2.53 -20.19
N ARG A 6 -1.66 -1.98 -21.02
CA ARG A 6 -2.03 -0.55 -20.98
C ARG A 6 -3.01 -0.24 -19.83
N GLN A 7 -3.71 -1.25 -19.33
CA GLN A 7 -4.67 -1.14 -18.23
C GLN A 7 -4.00 -0.92 -16.85
N ARG A 8 -2.66 -0.87 -16.77
CA ARG A 8 -1.90 -0.58 -15.55
C ARG A 8 -2.18 -1.55 -14.38
N TYR A 9 -2.60 -2.78 -14.69
CA TYR A 9 -2.84 -3.80 -13.67
C TYR A 9 -1.56 -4.22 -12.96
N ILE A 10 -1.67 -4.62 -11.69
CA ILE A 10 -0.54 -5.09 -10.89
C ILE A 10 -0.65 -6.59 -10.66
N ASN A 11 0.43 -7.30 -11.00
CA ASN A 11 0.62 -8.70 -10.59
C ASN A 11 1.82 -8.82 -9.67
N GLY A 12 1.69 -9.69 -8.67
CA GLY A 12 2.77 -9.94 -7.75
C GLY A 12 2.46 -11.00 -6.75
N THR A 13 3.45 -11.27 -5.93
CA THR A 13 3.36 -12.13 -4.77
C THR A 13 4.08 -11.43 -3.64
N ILE A 14 3.48 -11.43 -2.47
CA ILE A 14 4.07 -10.97 -1.22
C ILE A 14 4.19 -12.20 -0.32
N LYS A 15 5.35 -12.39 0.31
CA LYS A 15 5.57 -13.48 1.24
C LYS A 15 5.88 -12.92 2.62
N PHE A 16 5.07 -13.25 3.60
CA PHE A 16 5.37 -13.02 5.01
C PHE A 16 6.02 -14.27 5.58
N THR A 17 7.22 -14.13 6.13
CA THR A 17 8.04 -15.26 6.63
C THR A 17 7.74 -15.62 8.07
N GLU A 18 7.00 -14.77 8.78
CA GLU A 18 6.54 -14.94 10.15
C GLU A 18 5.22 -14.16 10.32
N ASP A 19 4.49 -14.47 11.39
CA ASP A 19 3.24 -13.78 11.70
C ASP A 19 3.53 -12.31 12.04
N MET A 20 2.83 -11.40 11.38
CA MET A 20 3.05 -9.97 11.57
C MET A 20 2.17 -9.45 12.70
N ALA A 21 2.77 -9.24 13.87
CA ALA A 21 2.14 -8.65 15.04
C ALA A 21 2.69 -7.24 15.34
N SER A 22 1.88 -6.39 15.98
CA SER A 22 2.22 -4.98 16.25
C SER A 22 3.31 -4.77 17.30
N ASP A 23 3.62 -5.77 18.12
CA ASP A 23 4.71 -5.74 19.09
C ASP A 23 6.09 -5.62 18.41
N HIS A 24 6.25 -6.33 17.30
CA HIS A 24 7.50 -6.37 16.55
C HIS A 24 7.43 -5.51 15.28
N PHE A 25 6.28 -5.47 14.59
CA PHE A 25 6.19 -4.89 13.26
C PHE A 25 5.49 -3.54 13.21
N SER A 26 6.13 -2.61 12.51
CA SER A 26 5.56 -1.30 12.14
C SER A 26 5.92 -0.96 10.70
N PHE A 27 5.17 -0.04 10.10
CA PHE A 27 5.48 0.49 8.79
C PHE A 27 5.36 2.01 8.76
N GLN A 28 5.93 2.62 7.72
CA GLN A 28 5.84 4.05 7.45
C GLN A 28 5.62 4.25 5.96
N ILE A 29 4.82 5.25 5.58
CA ILE A 29 4.64 5.64 4.18
C ILE A 29 5.04 7.10 4.01
N GLU A 30 6.11 7.33 3.25
CA GLU A 30 6.52 8.67 2.84
C GLU A 30 5.93 8.96 1.46
N LEU A 31 5.25 10.09 1.30
CA LEU A 31 4.71 10.54 0.02
C LEU A 31 5.58 11.66 -0.54
N TYR A 32 5.87 11.61 -1.84
CA TYR A 32 6.58 12.66 -2.54
C TYR A 32 5.83 13.06 -3.80
N SER A 33 5.76 14.35 -4.10
CA SER A 33 5.19 14.85 -5.36
C SER A 33 6.23 15.44 -6.29
N CYS A 34 5.96 15.33 -7.57
CA CYS A 34 6.68 15.99 -8.65
C CYS A 34 5.62 16.55 -9.63
N PRO A 35 5.20 17.82 -9.45
CA PRO A 35 4.15 18.43 -10.27
C PRO A 35 4.58 18.68 -11.73
N GLN A 36 5.87 18.98 -11.94
CA GLN A 36 6.40 19.42 -13.24
C GLN A 36 7.06 18.31 -14.06
N GLY A 37 7.04 17.05 -13.60
CA GLY A 37 7.60 15.91 -14.33
C GLY A 37 9.13 15.82 -14.38
N GLU A 38 9.86 16.86 -13.95
CA GLU A 38 11.30 16.81 -13.71
C GLU A 38 11.59 16.06 -12.41
N LYS A 39 12.52 15.09 -12.40
CA LYS A 39 12.78 14.08 -11.35
C LYS A 39 13.04 14.58 -9.89
N ASN A 40 12.76 15.85 -9.58
CA ASN A 40 12.83 16.47 -8.27
C ASN A 40 11.55 16.20 -7.46
N PHE A 41 11.50 15.03 -6.83
CA PHE A 41 10.45 14.68 -5.87
C PHE A 41 10.61 15.48 -4.57
N LYS A 42 9.55 16.15 -4.13
CA LYS A 42 9.50 16.86 -2.84
C LYS A 42 8.68 16.06 -1.83
N LEU A 43 9.20 15.89 -0.62
CA LEU A 43 8.49 15.21 0.47
C LEU A 43 7.22 15.99 0.83
N LEU A 44 6.13 15.27 0.99
CA LEU A 44 4.84 15.80 1.42
C LEU A 44 4.63 15.52 2.92
N PRO A 45 3.95 16.41 3.65
CA PRO A 45 3.67 16.22 5.08
C PRO A 45 2.58 15.17 5.35
N MET A 46 1.90 14.68 4.31
CA MET A 46 0.69 13.84 4.38
C MET A 46 0.97 12.34 4.21
N GLY A 47 2.13 11.88 4.66
CA GLY A 47 2.46 10.46 4.74
C GLY A 47 1.83 9.75 5.94
N VAL A 48 2.02 8.44 6.02
CA VAL A 48 1.69 7.66 7.21
C VAL A 48 2.93 7.67 8.11
N PRO A 49 2.84 8.18 9.35
CA PRO A 49 3.95 8.12 10.29
C PRO A 49 4.29 6.66 10.61
N ARG A 50 5.31 6.45 11.43
CA ARG A 50 5.63 5.08 11.85
C ARG A 50 4.48 4.52 12.69
N THR A 51 3.75 3.56 12.13
CA THR A 51 2.52 3.01 12.71
C THR A 51 2.66 1.50 12.88
N PRO A 52 2.21 0.93 14.02
CA PRO A 52 2.17 -0.53 14.22
C PRO A 52 1.35 -1.21 13.12
N ILE A 53 1.78 -2.39 12.67
CA ILE A 53 1.22 -3.00 11.45
C ILE A 53 -0.27 -3.32 11.57
N CYS A 54 -0.75 -3.79 12.73
CA CYS A 54 -2.16 -4.11 12.93
C CYS A 54 -3.05 -2.87 12.92
N GLU A 55 -2.59 -1.80 13.55
CA GLU A 55 -3.32 -0.54 13.60
C GLU A 55 -3.43 0.05 12.20
N GLY A 56 -2.32 0.08 11.46
CA GLY A 56 -2.36 0.59 10.09
C GLY A 56 -3.14 -0.31 9.13
N LEU A 57 -3.11 -1.64 9.30
CA LEU A 57 -3.96 -2.53 8.50
C LEU A 57 -5.44 -2.26 8.79
N LYS A 58 -5.83 -2.18 10.06
CA LYS A 58 -7.21 -1.88 10.45
C LYS A 58 -7.69 -0.51 9.95
N GLU A 59 -6.86 0.52 10.06
CA GLU A 59 -7.29 1.90 9.79
C GLU A 59 -7.15 2.33 8.34
N LEU A 60 -6.18 1.79 7.59
CA LEU A 60 -5.86 2.24 6.24
C LEU A 60 -6.28 1.25 5.17
N PHE A 61 -6.17 -0.06 5.42
CA PHE A 61 -6.48 -1.07 4.40
C PHE A 61 -7.96 -1.01 3.96
N PRO A 62 -8.96 -0.94 4.86
CA PRO A 62 -10.36 -0.80 4.47
C PRO A 62 -10.64 0.45 3.64
N LYS A 63 -9.97 1.56 3.95
CA LYS A 63 -10.21 2.86 3.33
C LYS A 63 -9.58 2.99 1.94
N VAL A 64 -8.47 2.31 1.68
CA VAL A 64 -7.64 2.58 0.49
C VAL A 64 -7.45 1.36 -0.41
N LEU A 65 -7.44 0.14 0.15
CA LEU A 65 -7.02 -1.06 -0.58
C LEU A 65 -8.11 -2.14 -0.63
N GLN A 66 -8.98 -2.25 0.38
CA GLN A 66 -9.90 -3.39 0.49
C GLN A 66 -10.86 -3.52 -0.67
N ALA A 67 -11.37 -2.41 -1.21
CA ALA A 67 -12.20 -2.41 -2.42
C ALA A 67 -11.45 -2.90 -3.67
N SER A 68 -10.12 -2.75 -3.67
CA SER A 68 -9.26 -3.26 -4.76
C SER A 68 -8.86 -4.72 -4.55
N PHE A 69 -8.72 -5.19 -3.30
CA PHE A 69 -8.22 -6.52 -2.95
C PHE A 69 -9.39 -7.47 -2.61
N ILE A 70 -9.97 -8.09 -3.64
CA ILE A 70 -11.10 -9.01 -3.50
C ILE A 70 -10.57 -10.44 -3.31
N GLU A 71 -10.78 -10.96 -2.09
CA GLU A 71 -10.40 -12.32 -1.71
C GLU A 71 -11.06 -13.36 -2.62
N GLY A 72 -10.26 -14.30 -3.13
CA GLY A 72 -10.72 -15.35 -4.05
C GLY A 72 -10.77 -14.92 -5.52
N GLU A 73 -10.86 -13.64 -5.82
CA GLU A 73 -10.87 -13.13 -7.20
C GLU A 73 -9.47 -12.74 -7.67
N ASN A 74 -8.89 -11.69 -7.06
CA ASN A 74 -7.61 -11.13 -7.48
C ASN A 74 -6.50 -11.31 -6.43
N THR A 75 -6.84 -11.72 -5.21
CA THR A 75 -5.90 -12.05 -4.15
C THR A 75 -6.39 -13.21 -3.28
N ASN A 76 -5.50 -13.83 -2.52
CA ASN A 76 -5.84 -14.69 -1.37
C ASN A 76 -5.53 -14.00 -0.02
N PHE A 77 -5.27 -12.69 -0.03
CA PHE A 77 -5.20 -11.93 1.21
C PHE A 77 -6.61 -11.84 1.82
N PRO A 78 -6.79 -12.10 3.13
CA PRO A 78 -8.12 -12.17 3.71
C PRO A 78 -8.79 -10.80 3.77
N PHE A 79 -10.12 -10.79 3.74
CA PHE A 79 -10.88 -9.60 4.11
C PHE A 79 -10.50 -9.12 5.51
N VAL A 80 -10.31 -7.80 5.68
CA VAL A 80 -9.98 -7.19 6.97
C VAL A 80 -11.27 -6.66 7.60
N PRO A 81 -11.79 -7.27 8.68
CA PRO A 81 -13.01 -6.81 9.34
C PRO A 81 -12.75 -5.56 10.20
N ASP A 82 -13.81 -4.93 10.71
CA ASP A 82 -13.73 -3.72 11.54
C ASP A 82 -12.97 -3.96 12.86
N GLU A 83 -13.05 -5.18 13.41
CA GLU A 83 -12.22 -5.57 14.55
C GLU A 83 -10.71 -5.60 14.22
N GLY A 84 -10.36 -5.71 12.94
CA GLY A 84 -9.00 -5.81 12.42
C GLY A 84 -8.58 -7.25 12.16
N LEU A 85 -7.61 -7.43 11.26
CA LEU A 85 -6.98 -8.72 11.00
C LEU A 85 -5.58 -8.72 11.62
N CYS A 86 -5.45 -9.25 12.84
CA CYS A 86 -4.13 -9.42 13.44
C CYS A 86 -4.02 -10.58 14.45
N PRO A 87 -2.85 -11.24 14.54
CA PRO A 87 -1.67 -11.06 13.70
C PRO A 87 -1.94 -11.42 12.24
N ILE A 88 -1.24 -10.77 11.29
CA ILE A 88 -1.37 -11.15 9.88
C ILE A 88 -0.63 -12.48 9.70
N PRO A 89 -1.30 -13.56 9.28
CA PRO A 89 -0.66 -14.87 9.21
C PRO A 89 0.56 -14.87 8.27
N MET A 90 1.59 -15.63 8.62
CA MET A 90 2.66 -15.95 7.70
C MET A 90 2.11 -16.70 6.49
N GLY A 91 2.68 -16.46 5.33
CA GLY A 91 2.18 -17.08 4.12
C GLY A 91 2.57 -16.36 2.85
N GLU A 92 2.11 -16.92 1.75
CA GLU A 92 2.30 -16.37 0.42
C GLU A 92 0.97 -15.83 -0.11
N TYR A 93 0.93 -14.53 -0.35
CA TYR A 93 -0.23 -13.80 -0.81
C TYR A 93 -0.02 -13.34 -2.25
N TYR A 94 -0.82 -13.85 -3.18
CA TYR A 94 -0.78 -13.44 -4.57
C TYR A 94 -1.64 -12.21 -4.82
N ILE A 95 -1.29 -11.47 -5.85
CA ILE A 95 -2.02 -10.35 -6.42
C ILE A 95 -2.05 -10.58 -7.94
N LYS A 96 -3.24 -10.65 -8.52
CA LYS A 96 -3.44 -10.96 -9.94
C LYS A 96 -4.39 -9.95 -10.57
N ASN A 97 -3.91 -9.25 -11.58
CA ASN A 97 -4.65 -8.27 -12.35
C ASN A 97 -5.30 -7.19 -11.47
N LEU A 98 -4.60 -6.75 -10.42
CA LEU A 98 -5.11 -5.75 -9.49
C LEU A 98 -5.23 -4.40 -10.19
N GLU A 99 -6.44 -3.86 -10.19
CA GLU A 99 -6.75 -2.47 -10.50
C GLU A 99 -7.06 -1.74 -9.19
N PHE A 100 -6.53 -0.54 -9.00
CA PHE A 100 -6.87 0.24 -7.83
C PHE A 100 -8.26 0.86 -8.01
N ASP A 101 -9.19 0.46 -7.14
CA ASP A 101 -10.38 1.23 -6.85
C ASP A 101 -9.96 2.48 -6.07
N THR A 102 -10.11 3.64 -6.71
CA THR A 102 -9.74 4.94 -6.15
C THR A 102 -10.94 5.73 -5.65
N ASP A 103 -12.16 5.17 -5.68
CA ASP A 103 -13.38 5.91 -5.33
C ASP A 103 -13.42 6.28 -3.84
N SER A 104 -12.78 5.47 -3.00
CA SER A 104 -12.64 5.70 -1.56
C SER A 104 -11.41 6.53 -1.17
N TRP A 105 -10.58 6.95 -2.14
CA TRP A 105 -9.34 7.64 -1.85
C TRP A 105 -9.59 9.10 -1.40
N PRO A 106 -8.70 9.68 -0.57
CA PRO A 106 -8.84 11.07 -0.17
C PRO A 106 -8.83 12.04 -1.36
N ASN A 107 -9.73 13.02 -1.38
CA ASN A 107 -9.83 14.03 -2.44
C ASN A 107 -8.59 14.95 -2.59
N HIS A 108 -7.66 14.90 -1.63
CA HIS A 108 -6.48 15.77 -1.60
C HIS A 108 -5.23 15.16 -2.25
N ILE A 109 -5.38 14.08 -3.03
CA ILE A 109 -4.23 13.50 -3.74
C ILE A 109 -3.75 14.47 -4.81
N ILE A 110 -2.46 14.81 -4.73
CA ILE A 110 -1.83 15.81 -5.58
C ILE A 110 -1.66 15.26 -7.00
N ARG A 111 -2.12 16.04 -7.99
CA ARG A 111 -1.96 15.75 -9.43
C ARG A 111 -0.48 15.69 -9.84
N GLY A 112 -0.21 14.93 -10.90
CA GLY A 112 1.14 14.74 -11.44
C GLY A 112 1.79 13.44 -10.96
N LEU A 113 3.11 13.43 -10.82
CA LEU A 113 3.82 12.23 -10.35
C LEU A 113 3.83 12.17 -8.82
N LEU A 114 3.18 11.15 -8.27
CA LEU A 114 3.21 10.82 -6.85
C LEU A 114 4.07 9.58 -6.63
N LYS A 115 5.00 9.66 -5.69
CA LYS A 115 5.79 8.52 -5.21
C LYS A 115 5.40 8.21 -3.78
N ALA A 116 4.91 7.00 -3.53
CA ALA A 116 4.72 6.45 -2.20
C ALA A 116 5.87 5.50 -1.88
N LYS A 117 6.60 5.74 -0.80
CA LYS A 117 7.68 4.87 -0.31
C LYS A 117 7.22 4.22 1.00
N LEU A 118 7.01 2.92 0.95
CA LEU A 118 6.65 2.07 2.08
C LEU A 118 7.93 1.50 2.69
N THR A 119 8.09 1.64 4.01
CA THR A 119 9.21 1.05 4.76
C THR A 119 8.65 0.21 5.89
N PHE A 120 9.15 -1.02 6.05
CA PHE A 120 8.81 -1.93 7.14
C PHE A 120 9.92 -1.95 8.18
N PHE A 121 9.51 -2.05 9.44
CA PHE A 121 10.40 -2.13 10.58
C PHE A 121 10.03 -3.33 11.45
N LYS A 122 11.04 -4.08 11.89
CA LYS A 122 10.93 -5.10 12.95
C LYS A 122 11.80 -4.65 14.12
N ASP A 123 11.22 -4.52 15.31
CA ASP A 123 11.94 -4.08 16.52
C ASP A 123 12.73 -2.78 16.31
N ALA A 124 12.15 -1.84 15.57
CA ALA A 124 12.77 -0.58 15.14
C ALA A 124 13.92 -0.65 14.14
N ILE A 125 14.25 -1.84 13.65
CA ILE A 125 15.21 -2.03 12.57
C ILE A 125 14.45 -2.04 11.24
N ASN A 126 14.91 -1.27 10.26
CA ASN A 126 14.38 -1.31 8.90
C ASN A 126 14.69 -2.69 8.28
N VAL A 127 13.64 -3.45 7.96
CA VAL A 127 13.73 -4.81 7.38
C VAL A 127 13.41 -4.84 5.89
N GLY A 128 13.12 -3.70 5.28
CA GLY A 128 12.86 -3.58 3.85
C GLY A 128 11.72 -2.62 3.54
N GLY A 129 11.27 -2.65 2.30
CA GLY A 129 10.25 -1.74 1.82
C GLY A 129 10.05 -1.82 0.32
N GLY A 130 9.22 -0.90 -0.18
CA GLY A 130 8.93 -0.76 -1.60
C GLY A 130 8.61 0.69 -1.95
N ALA A 131 8.57 0.98 -3.23
CA ALA A 131 8.09 2.27 -3.71
C ALA A 131 7.13 2.07 -4.88
N LEU A 132 6.05 2.82 -4.88
CA LEU A 132 5.09 2.93 -5.98
C LEU A 132 5.17 4.35 -6.53
N ILE A 133 5.39 4.47 -7.83
CA ILE A 133 5.32 5.76 -8.53
C ILE A 133 4.10 5.70 -9.43
N MET A 134 3.17 6.63 -9.23
CA MET A 134 1.93 6.73 -9.99
C MET A 134 1.80 8.12 -10.58
N ARG A 135 1.15 8.20 -11.75
CA ARG A 135 0.72 9.45 -12.35
C ARG A 135 -0.75 9.63 -12.02
N VAL A 136 -1.06 10.70 -11.29
CA VAL A 136 -2.42 11.07 -10.87
C VAL A 136 -2.96 12.11 -11.84
N GLU A 137 -4.07 11.80 -12.48
CA GLU A 137 -4.81 12.60 -13.45
C GLU A 137 -6.30 12.60 -13.05
N ASP A 138 -7.05 13.64 -13.38
CA ASP A 138 -8.50 13.66 -13.13
C ASP A 138 -9.19 12.61 -14.02
N ARG A 139 -10.26 11.96 -13.53
CA ARG A 139 -11.10 11.12 -14.37
C ARG A 139 -11.85 12.02 -15.36
N GLU A 140 -11.70 11.75 -16.66
CA GLU A 140 -12.47 12.38 -17.74
C GLU A 140 -13.93 11.95 -17.73
#